data_AF-A0A7R8CSC3-F1
#
_entry.id   AF-A0A7R8CSC3-F1
#
_cell.length_a   1.000
_cell.length_b   1.000
_cell.length_c   1.000
_cell.angle_alpha   90.00
_cell.angle_beta   90.00
_cell.angle_gamma   90.00
#
_symmetry.space_group_name_H-M   'P 1'
#
loop_
_entity.id
_entity.type
_entity.pdbx_description
1 polymer ?
#
loop_
_entity_poly.entity_id
_entity_poly.type
_entity_poly.pdbx_seq_one_letter_code
_entity_poly.pdbx_strand_id
1 'polypeptide(L)'
;MCIIFSDLDRAPLESIIVGHLTHLSQDFHSYLLDFEMKYVHLDWVRTAFILSKATRSKLPVTDQEELLEVSSDCNLQFKFAKSTTPHFWVSVKQEYPDLGQKSLVALALCLHIFMRGLLLFNTVIKTKPINLL
;
A
#
# COMPACT_ATOMS: atom_id res chain seq x y z
N MET A 1 -18.14 1.11 56.09
CA MET A 1 -18.75 0.29 55.02
C MET A 1 -17.96 0.59 53.76
N CYS A 2 -16.95 -0.23 53.46
CA CYS A 2 -16.06 -0.02 52.32
C CYS A 2 -16.75 -0.57 51.07
N ILE A 3 -17.08 0.31 50.13
CA ILE A 3 -17.58 -0.11 48.81
C ILE A 3 -16.39 -0.68 48.08
N ILE A 4 -16.39 -2.00 47.94
CA ILE A 4 -15.43 -2.75 47.14
C ILE A 4 -15.63 -2.33 45.69
N PHE A 5 -14.76 -1.47 45.19
CA PHE A 5 -14.64 -1.13 43.77
C PHE A 5 -13.84 -2.24 43.07
N SER A 6 -14.36 -3.47 43.09
CA SER A 6 -13.71 -4.59 42.42
C SER A 6 -14.75 -5.51 41.80
N ASP A 7 -15.38 -5.02 40.74
CA ASP A 7 -15.74 -5.84 39.57
C ASP A 7 -16.26 -4.93 38.46
N LEU A 8 -15.40 -4.03 37.94
CA LEU A 8 -15.65 -3.54 36.58
C LEU A 8 -15.25 -4.69 35.66
N ASP A 9 -16.26 -5.52 35.40
CA ASP A 9 -16.21 -6.78 34.70
C ASP A 9 -15.27 -6.68 33.47
N ARG A 10 -14.17 -7.44 33.53
CA ARG A 10 -13.08 -7.42 32.52
C ARG A 10 -13.57 -7.96 31.18
N ALA A 11 -14.54 -8.88 31.19
CA ALA A 11 -15.05 -9.54 29.99
C ALA A 11 -15.82 -8.59 29.04
N PRO A 12 -16.71 -7.70 29.52
CA PRO A 12 -17.32 -6.65 28.70
C PRO A 12 -16.29 -5.71 28.04
N LEU A 13 -15.24 -5.31 28.76
CA LEU A 13 -14.22 -4.41 28.21
C LEU A 13 -13.42 -5.07 27.10
N GLU A 14 -13.03 -6.33 27.27
CA GLU A 14 -12.34 -7.10 26.24
C GLU A 14 -13.22 -7.27 25.00
N SER A 15 -14.50 -7.55 25.17
CA SER A 15 -15.47 -7.65 24.07
C SER A 15 -15.60 -6.34 23.28
N ILE A 16 -15.65 -5.20 23.98
CA ILE A 16 -15.70 -3.86 23.38
C ILE A 16 -14.41 -3.58 22.59
N ILE A 17 -13.24 -3.83 23.18
CA ILE A 17 -11.95 -3.63 22.52
C ILE A 17 -11.84 -4.50 21.26
N VAL A 18 -12.17 -5.80 21.37
CA VAL A 18 -12.14 -6.73 20.23
C VAL A 18 -13.14 -6.31 19.14
N GLY A 19 -14.33 -5.85 19.52
CA GLY A 19 -15.32 -5.31 18.59
C GLY A 19 -14.80 -4.09 17.83
N HIS A 20 -14.16 -3.14 18.54
CA HIS A 20 -13.54 -1.98 17.91
C HIS A 20 -12.39 -2.37 16.98
N LEU A 21 -11.48 -3.25 17.42
CA LEU A 21 -10.35 -3.70 16.58
C LEU A 21 -10.81 -4.48 15.35
N THR A 22 -11.90 -5.25 15.46
CA THR A 22 -12.47 -6.02 14.34
C THR A 22 -13.10 -5.08 13.31
N HIS A 23 -13.92 -4.12 13.74
CA HIS A 23 -14.50 -3.12 12.85
C HIS A 23 -13.40 -2.27 12.18
N LEU A 24 -12.38 -1.92 12.95
CA LEU A 24 -11.23 -1.17 12.47
C LEU A 24 -10.46 -1.93 11.39
N SER A 25 -10.26 -3.23 11.59
CA SER A 25 -9.64 -4.13 10.61
C SER A 25 -10.48 -4.24 9.33
N GLN A 26 -11.80 -4.32 9.44
CA GLN A 26 -12.72 -4.37 8.30
C GLN A 26 -12.73 -3.08 7.48
N ASP A 27 -12.80 -1.92 8.14
CA ASP A 27 -12.72 -0.62 7.48
C ASP A 27 -11.37 -0.46 6.74
N PHE A 28 -10.28 -0.89 7.38
CA PHE A 28 -8.96 -0.87 6.78
C PHE A 28 -8.89 -1.76 5.53
N HIS A 29 -9.41 -2.99 5.63
CA HIS A 29 -9.46 -3.91 4.51
C HIS A 29 -10.30 -3.38 3.34
N SER A 30 -11.44 -2.75 3.63
CA SER A 30 -12.29 -2.14 2.60
C SER A 30 -11.58 -0.97 1.90
N TYR A 31 -10.89 -0.11 2.65
CA TYR A 31 -10.13 1.01 2.08
C TYR A 31 -8.96 0.51 1.22
N LEU A 32 -8.23 -0.51 1.68
CA LEU A 32 -7.13 -1.12 0.92
C LEU A 32 -7.60 -1.83 -0.35
N LEU A 33 -8.75 -2.50 -0.33
CA LEU A 33 -9.31 -3.14 -1.54
C LEU A 33 -9.70 -2.11 -2.61
N ASP A 34 -10.38 -1.03 -2.23
CA ASP A 34 -10.74 0.06 -3.16
C ASP A 34 -9.47 0.73 -3.73
N PHE A 35 -8.42 0.80 -2.91
CA PHE A 35 -7.10 1.22 -3.35
C PHE A 35 -6.48 0.24 -4.37
N GLU A 36 -6.39 -1.06 -4.06
CA GLU A 36 -5.83 -2.06 -4.96
C GLU A 36 -6.54 -2.05 -6.32
N MET A 37 -7.86 -1.93 -6.35
CA MET A 37 -8.61 -1.83 -7.60
C MET A 37 -8.27 -0.58 -8.42
N LYS A 38 -8.12 0.58 -7.78
CA LYS A 38 -7.82 1.85 -8.47
C LYS A 38 -6.40 1.92 -9.01
N TYR A 39 -5.44 1.30 -8.32
CA TYR A 39 -4.01 1.43 -8.64
C TYR A 39 -3.35 0.15 -9.14
N VAL A 40 -4.14 -0.88 -9.48
CA VAL A 40 -3.65 -2.12 -10.12
C VAL A 40 -2.86 -1.84 -11.42
N HIS A 41 -3.08 -0.69 -12.06
CA HIS A 41 -2.35 -0.26 -13.25
C HIS A 41 -0.92 0.20 -12.96
N LEU A 42 -0.55 0.43 -11.69
CA LEU A 42 0.81 0.78 -11.25
C LEU A 42 1.62 -0.43 -10.80
N ASP A 43 1.04 -1.63 -10.87
CA ASP A 43 1.67 -2.84 -10.33
C ASP A 43 3.00 -3.18 -11.03
N TRP A 44 3.16 -2.80 -12.31
CA TRP A 44 4.40 -2.95 -13.07
C TRP A 44 5.63 -2.33 -12.38
N VAL A 45 5.43 -1.33 -11.53
CA VAL A 45 6.51 -0.66 -10.80
C VAL A 45 7.08 -1.57 -9.70
N ARG A 46 6.27 -2.47 -9.15
CA ARG A 46 6.67 -3.48 -8.16
C ARG A 46 7.07 -4.79 -8.83
N THR A 47 6.44 -5.13 -9.96
CA THR A 47 6.59 -6.39 -10.69
C THR A 47 7.29 -6.21 -12.04
N ALA A 48 8.25 -5.29 -12.14
CA ALA A 48 8.94 -4.92 -13.40
C ALA A 48 9.49 -6.14 -14.17
N PHE A 49 9.91 -7.19 -13.45
CA PHE A 49 10.47 -8.41 -14.01
C PHE A 49 9.46 -9.58 -14.10
N ILE A 50 8.27 -9.42 -13.52
CA ILE A 50 7.16 -10.40 -13.59
C ILE A 50 6.11 -9.79 -14.53
N LEU A 51 6.48 -9.69 -15.81
CA LEU A 51 5.72 -8.94 -16.80
C LEU A 51 4.48 -9.73 -17.24
N SER A 52 3.40 -9.65 -16.47
CA SER A 52 2.12 -10.25 -16.85
C SER A 52 1.52 -9.54 -18.08
N LYS A 53 0.82 -10.29 -18.95
CA LYS A 53 0.13 -9.73 -20.12
C LYS A 53 -0.85 -8.62 -19.75
N ALA A 54 -1.49 -8.75 -18.58
CA ALA A 54 -2.47 -7.78 -18.06
C ALA A 54 -1.83 -6.46 -17.59
N THR A 55 -0.58 -6.52 -17.13
CA THR A 55 0.17 -5.34 -16.70
C THR A 55 0.70 -4.58 -17.92
N ARG A 56 1.17 -5.31 -18.94
CA ARG A 56 1.70 -4.72 -20.18
C ARG A 56 0.65 -3.94 -20.95
N SER A 57 -0.57 -4.49 -21.10
CA SER A 57 -1.64 -3.88 -21.91
C SER A 57 -2.17 -2.54 -21.40
N LYS A 58 -1.74 -2.08 -20.20
CA LYS A 58 -2.18 -0.81 -19.59
C LYS A 58 -1.19 0.33 -19.79
N LEU A 59 0.02 0.04 -20.26
CA LEU A 59 1.05 1.03 -20.54
C LEU A 59 1.01 1.47 -22.02
N PRO A 60 1.40 2.72 -22.34
CA PRO A 60 1.69 3.13 -23.71
C PRO A 60 2.71 2.19 -24.37
N VAL A 61 2.63 2.00 -25.69
CA VAL A 61 3.50 1.07 -26.43
C VAL A 61 4.99 1.36 -26.20
N THR A 62 5.39 2.62 -26.20
CA THR A 62 6.77 3.03 -25.92
C THR A 62 7.24 2.59 -24.54
N ASP A 63 6.40 2.76 -23.50
CA ASP A 63 6.72 2.34 -22.14
C ASP A 63 6.76 0.81 -22.01
N GLN A 64 5.97 0.09 -22.81
CA GLN A 64 6.00 -1.37 -22.84
C GLN A 64 7.32 -1.90 -23.43
N GLU A 65 7.84 -1.24 -24.46
CA GLU A 65 9.10 -1.61 -25.12
C GLU A 65 10.28 -1.36 -24.19
N GLU A 66 10.36 -0.17 -23.57
CA GLU A 66 11.41 0.16 -22.59
C GLU A 66 11.35 -0.78 -21.37
N LEU A 67 10.14 -1.06 -20.87
CA LEU A 67 9.98 -1.99 -19.76
C LEU A 67 10.35 -3.43 -20.14
N LEU A 68 10.12 -3.84 -21.40
CA LEU A 68 10.53 -5.14 -21.90
C LEU A 68 12.06 -5.24 -21.95
N GLU A 69 12.74 -4.20 -22.40
CA GLU A 69 14.21 -4.11 -22.42
C GLU A 69 14.79 -4.20 -21.01
N VAL A 70 14.26 -3.39 -20.08
CA VAL A 70 14.64 -3.42 -18.66
C VAL A 70 14.39 -4.79 -18.03
N SER A 71 13.27 -5.44 -18.35
CA SER A 71 12.91 -6.76 -17.79
C SER A 71 13.78 -7.90 -18.33
N SER A 72 14.37 -7.71 -19.52
CA SER A 72 15.22 -8.70 -20.19
C SER A 72 16.69 -8.58 -19.78
N ASP A 73 17.07 -7.48 -19.13
CA ASP A 73 18.42 -7.24 -18.65
C ASP A 73 18.67 -7.99 -17.31
N CYS A 74 19.56 -8.98 -17.36
CA CYS A 74 19.94 -9.77 -16.19
C CYS A 74 20.73 -8.98 -15.12
N ASN A 75 21.49 -7.95 -15.51
CA ASN A 75 22.17 -7.06 -14.57
C ASN A 75 21.16 -6.18 -13.83
N LEU A 76 20.16 -5.63 -14.54
CA LEU A 76 19.08 -4.87 -13.92
C LEU A 76 18.24 -5.75 -13.00
N GLN A 77 17.96 -7.00 -13.38
CA GLN A 77 17.28 -7.96 -12.51
C GLN A 77 18.07 -8.23 -11.22
N PHE A 78 19.40 -8.40 -11.32
CA PHE A 78 20.26 -8.59 -10.16
C PHE A 78 20.33 -7.32 -9.28
N LYS A 79 20.39 -6.13 -9.89
CA LYS A 79 20.31 -4.86 -9.16
C LYS A 79 18.97 -4.72 -8.44
N PHE A 80 17.86 -5.12 -9.06
CA PHE A 80 16.52 -5.11 -8.44
C PHE A 80 16.47 -6.03 -7.22
N ALA A 81 17.03 -7.25 -7.31
CA ALA A 81 17.09 -8.18 -6.19
C ALA A 81 17.94 -7.67 -5.01
N LYS A 82 18.92 -6.79 -5.27
CA LYS A 82 19.85 -6.24 -4.27
C LYS A 82 19.47 -4.86 -3.73
N SER A 83 18.48 -4.20 -4.30
CA SER A 83 18.12 -2.82 -3.95
C SER A 83 16.63 -2.71 -3.62
N THR A 84 16.26 -1.62 -2.96
CA THR A 84 14.85 -1.31 -2.76
C THR A 84 14.24 -0.82 -4.07
N THR A 85 12.94 -1.05 -4.27
CA THR A 85 12.21 -0.62 -5.48
C THR A 85 12.48 0.86 -5.85
N PRO A 86 12.45 1.84 -4.91
CA PRO A 86 12.77 3.22 -5.25
C PRO A 86 14.21 3.42 -5.71
N HIS A 87 15.18 2.80 -5.05
CA HIS A 87 16.60 2.93 -5.39
C HIS A 87 16.91 2.29 -6.75
N PHE A 88 16.24 1.18 -7.07
CA PHE A 88 16.30 0.58 -8.39
C PHE A 88 15.83 1.57 -9.47
N TRP A 89 14.64 2.16 -9.32
CA TRP A 89 14.09 3.08 -10.32
C TRP A 89 14.89 4.39 -10.44
N VAL A 90 15.53 4.85 -9.36
CA VAL A 90 16.51 5.94 -9.44
C VAL A 90 17.71 5.56 -10.32
N SER A 91 18.16 4.31 -10.26
CA SER A 91 19.27 3.82 -11.08
C SER A 91 18.83 3.66 -12.55
N VAL A 92 17.65 3.06 -12.79
CA VAL A 92 17.07 2.91 -14.13
C VAL A 92 16.86 4.26 -14.82
N LYS A 93 16.52 5.32 -14.06
CA LYS A 93 16.35 6.68 -14.60
C LYS A 93 17.61 7.22 -15.31
N GLN A 94 18.81 6.71 -15.01
CA GLN A 94 20.03 7.12 -15.71
C GLN A 94 20.08 6.62 -17.15
N GLU A 95 19.51 5.45 -17.41
CA GLU A 95 19.51 4.77 -18.71
C GLU A 95 18.17 4.98 -19.44
N TYR A 96 17.05 5.00 -18.70
CA TYR A 96 15.68 5.18 -19.16
C TYR A 96 15.00 6.31 -18.37
N PRO A 97 15.25 7.58 -18.72
CA PRO A 97 14.84 8.73 -17.91
C PRO A 97 13.31 8.86 -17.78
N ASP A 98 12.57 8.59 -18.86
CA ASP A 98 11.11 8.69 -18.86
C ASP A 98 10.46 7.55 -18.06
N LEU A 99 10.86 6.30 -18.32
CA LEU A 99 10.40 5.14 -17.56
C LEU A 99 10.72 5.26 -16.07
N GLY A 100 11.96 5.60 -15.74
CA GLY A 100 12.40 5.78 -14.36
C GLY A 100 11.63 6.89 -13.64
N GLN A 101 11.38 8.03 -14.31
CA GLN A 101 10.58 9.11 -13.74
C GLN A 101 9.13 8.68 -13.51
N LYS A 102 8.50 7.99 -14.46
CA LYS A 102 7.12 7.47 -14.33
C LYS A 102 7.01 6.49 -13.16
N SER A 103 7.98 5.58 -13.02
CA SER A 103 8.05 4.63 -11.90
C SER A 103 8.14 5.34 -10.54
N LEU A 104 8.98 6.37 -10.43
CA LEU A 104 9.14 7.12 -9.19
C LEU A 104 7.88 7.93 -8.83
N VAL A 105 7.21 8.53 -9.82
CA VAL A 105 5.93 9.21 -9.62
C VAL A 105 4.87 8.21 -9.14
N ALA A 106 4.79 7.04 -9.75
CA ALA A 106 3.88 5.98 -9.33
C ALA A 106 4.13 5.48 -7.89
N LEU A 107 5.39 5.31 -7.50
CA LEU A 107 5.75 4.99 -6.11
C LEU A 107 5.35 6.09 -5.14
N ALA A 108 5.59 7.35 -5.49
CA ALA A 108 5.22 8.50 -4.66
C ALA A 108 3.71 8.62 -4.50
N LEU A 109 2.94 8.38 -5.57
CA LEU A 109 1.47 8.34 -5.52
C LEU A 109 1.01 7.24 -4.57
N CYS A 110 1.54 6.02 -4.71
CA CYS A 110 1.24 4.90 -3.83
C CYS A 110 1.48 5.25 -2.35
N LEU A 111 2.62 5.88 -2.03
CA LEU A 111 2.94 6.32 -0.68
C LEU A 111 2.00 7.42 -0.18
N HIS A 112 1.73 8.46 -1.00
CA HIS A 112 0.84 9.54 -0.63
C HIS A 112 -0.59 9.04 -0.34
N ILE A 113 -1.08 8.08 -1.12
CA ILE A 113 -2.41 7.49 -0.94
C ILE A 113 -2.45 6.59 0.30
N PHE A 114 -1.40 5.80 0.53
CA PHE A 114 -1.26 5.02 1.75
C PHE A 114 -1.27 5.92 3.00
N MET A 115 -0.53 7.02 2.96
CA MET A 115 -0.50 8.02 4.03
C MET A 115 -1.86 8.70 4.23
N ARG A 116 -2.58 9.04 3.16
CA ARG A 116 -3.96 9.55 3.25
C ARG A 116 -4.91 8.55 3.90
N GLY A 117 -4.77 7.27 3.58
CA GLY A 117 -5.53 6.20 4.22
C GLY A 117 -5.28 6.15 5.72
N LEU A 118 -4.01 6.22 6.11
CA LEU A 118 -3.61 6.27 7.51
C LEU A 118 -4.16 7.51 8.24
N LEU A 119 -4.21 8.67 7.58
CA LEU A 119 -4.76 9.90 8.16
C LEU A 119 -6.29 9.82 8.35
N LEU A 120 -7.04 9.38 7.34
CA LEU A 120 -8.49 9.16 7.44
C LEU A 120 -8.83 8.14 8.54
N PHE A 121 -7.98 7.11 8.68
CA PHE A 121 -8.11 6.12 9.73
C PHE A 121 -7.91 6.71 11.13
N ASN A 122 -6.89 7.55 11.32
CA ASN A 122 -6.67 8.26 12.58
C ASN A 122 -7.83 9.20 12.94
N THR A 123 -8.53 9.76 11.95
CA THR A 123 -9.72 10.56 12.22
C THR A 123 -10.92 9.70 12.62
N VAL A 124 -11.14 8.55 11.97
CA VAL A 124 -12.24 7.61 12.33
C VAL A 124 -12.09 7.07 13.75
N ILE A 125 -10.87 6.70 14.17
CA ILE A 125 -10.60 6.27 15.56
C ILE A 125 -10.95 7.37 16.56
N LYS A 126 -10.71 8.65 16.22
CA LYS A 126 -10.94 9.78 17.12
C LYS A 126 -12.40 10.21 17.19
N THR A 127 -13.20 9.94 16.16
CA THR A 127 -14.59 10.42 16.06
C THR A 127 -15.67 9.45 16.50
N LYS A 128 -15.37 8.16 16.73
CA LYS A 128 -16.35 7.23 17.29
C LYS A 128 -16.42 7.43 18.80
N PRO A 129 -17.49 8.02 19.37
CA PRO A 129 -17.67 8.01 20.81
C PRO A 129 -17.80 6.56 21.25
N ILE A 130 -17.06 6.19 22.30
CA ILE A 130 -17.34 4.97 23.06
C ILE A 130 -18.70 5.23 23.71
N ASN A 131 -19.78 4.74 23.09
CA ASN A 131 -21.08 4.70 23.73
C ASN A 131 -21.00 3.67 24.85
N LEU A 132 -20.59 4.13 26.03
CA LEU A 132 -20.78 3.44 27.30
C LEU A 132 -22.29 3.36 27.54
N LEU A 133 -22.84 2.17 27.36
CA LEU A 133 -24.16 1.77 27.83
C LEU A 133 -23.96 0.73 28.93
#